data_AF-A0A2M7BVZ5-F1
#
_entry.id   AF-A0A2M7BVZ5-F1
#
_cell.length_a   1.000
_cell.length_b   1.000
_cell.length_c   1.000
_cell.angle_alpha   90.00
_cell.angle_beta   90.00
_cell.angle_gamma   90.00
#
_symmetry.space_group_name_H-M   'P 1'
#
loop_
_entity.id
_entity.type
_entity.pdbx_description
1 polymer ?
#
loop_
_entity_poly.entity_id
_entity_poly.type
_entity_poly.pdbx_seq_one_letter_code
_entity_poly.pdbx_strand_id
1 'polypeptide(L)'
;MSFDEFLKTPFQYFWNNIRYTPLYILWEMGFVIGLIGLIGLIGLIRKNKKLGLYFLLWIILPFTAIVFFTKVLFPRYLIFFATMLLILTSYLLAEASTKTGRLVLYVLIFLSIIFFDLTILFGYRYIPFPAVDRGQYIEGWPAGWGIKETMEFAREKSKEKPVVILAEGNFGMALDVLDVFLKPTDKITLKGYWPMDEKQLYENQPLLKDNYVYVFFSHRDQFPEMWPLKLIKKIDKPGYLTDFHFFELTTKK
;
A
#
# COMPACT_ATOMS: atom_id res chain seq x y z
N MET A 1 6.78 11.15 -15.78
CA MET A 1 7.66 12.31 -16.07
C MET A 1 6.99 13.12 -17.16
N SER A 2 7.20 14.43 -17.21
CA SER A 2 6.66 15.20 -18.34
C SER A 2 7.43 14.89 -19.62
N PHE A 3 6.87 15.24 -20.77
CA PHE A 3 7.57 15.03 -22.05
C PHE A 3 8.85 15.87 -22.14
N ASP A 4 8.81 17.12 -21.66
CA ASP A 4 10.00 17.99 -21.61
C ASP A 4 11.12 17.43 -20.72
N GLU A 5 10.74 16.83 -19.59
CA GLU A 5 11.67 16.16 -18.69
C GLU A 5 12.29 14.93 -19.39
N PHE A 6 11.48 14.16 -20.13
CA PHE A 6 11.95 12.99 -20.87
C PHE A 6 12.99 13.34 -21.94
N LEU A 7 12.80 14.44 -22.68
CA LEU A 7 13.78 14.88 -23.67
C LEU A 7 15.14 15.24 -23.05
N LYS A 8 15.14 15.74 -21.81
CA LYS A 8 16.37 16.12 -21.08
C LYS A 8 17.05 14.91 -20.43
N THR A 9 16.27 13.99 -19.87
CA THR A 9 16.78 12.87 -19.07
C THR A 9 16.09 11.54 -19.42
N PRO A 10 16.18 11.06 -20.67
CA PRO A 10 15.33 9.97 -21.17
C PRO A 10 15.51 8.63 -20.44
N PHE A 11 16.70 8.37 -19.91
CA PHE A 11 17.01 7.11 -19.21
C PHE A 11 16.99 7.22 -17.69
N GLN A 12 16.55 8.35 -17.13
CA GLN A 12 16.57 8.60 -15.69
C GLN A 12 15.86 7.50 -14.88
N TYR A 13 14.70 7.05 -15.37
CA TYR A 13 13.90 6.00 -14.70
C TYR A 13 14.04 4.62 -15.36
N PHE A 14 14.60 4.57 -16.57
CA PHE A 14 14.63 3.36 -17.41
C PHE A 14 15.26 2.17 -16.69
N TRP A 15 16.46 2.31 -16.14
CA TRP A 15 17.21 1.19 -15.55
C TRP A 15 16.53 0.60 -14.30
N ASN A 16 15.93 1.48 -13.50
CA ASN A 16 15.15 1.05 -12.35
C ASN A 16 13.88 0.32 -12.82
N ASN A 17 13.13 0.95 -13.72
CA ASN A 17 11.84 0.43 -14.14
C ASN A 17 11.95 -0.85 -14.97
N ILE A 18 12.94 -0.99 -15.85
CA ILE A 18 13.12 -2.21 -16.65
C ILE A 18 13.39 -3.44 -15.77
N ARG A 19 14.07 -3.22 -14.63
CA ARG A 19 14.33 -4.26 -13.63
C ARG A 19 13.08 -4.62 -12.84
N TYR A 20 12.36 -3.62 -12.34
CA TYR A 20 11.24 -3.85 -11.40
C TYR A 20 9.89 -4.10 -12.07
N THR A 21 9.65 -3.61 -13.28
CA THR A 21 8.35 -3.77 -13.95
C THR A 21 7.99 -5.25 -14.20
N PRO A 22 8.86 -6.10 -14.78
CA PRO A 22 8.55 -7.51 -14.97
C PRO A 22 8.31 -8.23 -13.65
N LEU A 23 9.12 -7.89 -12.63
CA LEU A 23 8.98 -8.44 -11.29
C LEU A 23 7.60 -8.09 -10.73
N TYR A 24 7.25 -6.81 -10.66
CA TYR A 24 5.98 -6.37 -10.09
C TYR A 24 4.76 -6.96 -10.82
N ILE A 25 4.82 -7.10 -12.16
CA ILE A 25 3.78 -7.82 -12.91
C ILE A 25 3.64 -9.27 -12.41
N LEU A 26 4.75 -10.00 -12.23
CA LEU A 26 4.69 -11.37 -11.74
C LEU A 26 4.18 -11.44 -10.30
N TRP A 27 4.58 -10.51 -9.43
CA TRP A 27 4.12 -10.41 -8.04
C TRP A 27 2.60 -10.24 -7.95
N GLU A 28 2.03 -9.31 -8.73
CA GLU A 28 0.57 -9.08 -8.84
C GLU A 28 -0.20 -10.31 -9.34
N MET A 29 0.48 -11.22 -10.05
CA MET A 29 -0.10 -12.44 -10.60
C MET A 29 0.18 -13.69 -9.77
N GLY A 30 0.70 -13.58 -8.55
CA GLY A 30 1.06 -14.75 -7.74
C GLY A 30 2.23 -15.56 -8.32
N PHE A 31 3.09 -14.94 -9.13
CA PHE A 31 4.23 -15.48 -9.88
C PHE A 31 3.86 -16.52 -10.94
N VAL A 32 3.29 -17.64 -10.53
CA VAL A 32 3.04 -18.82 -11.36
C VAL A 32 2.08 -18.50 -12.50
N ILE A 33 1.01 -17.77 -12.22
CA ILE A 33 0.01 -17.43 -13.23
C ILE A 33 0.64 -16.56 -14.32
N GLY A 34 1.49 -15.60 -13.94
CA GLY A 34 2.21 -14.75 -14.91
C GLY A 34 3.18 -15.54 -15.77
N LEU A 35 3.95 -16.48 -15.19
CA LEU A 35 4.85 -17.35 -15.94
C LEU A 35 4.10 -18.26 -16.93
N ILE A 36 2.98 -18.84 -16.50
CA ILE A 36 2.11 -19.64 -17.38
C ILE A 36 1.57 -18.78 -18.52
N GLY A 37 1.20 -17.52 -18.25
CA GLY A 37 0.74 -16.57 -19.27
C GLY A 37 1.80 -16.26 -20.32
N LEU A 38 3.06 -16.09 -19.92
CA LEU A 38 4.19 -15.91 -20.85
C LEU A 38 4.41 -17.15 -21.72
N ILE A 39 4.31 -18.36 -21.15
CA ILE A 39 4.38 -19.60 -21.93
C ILE A 39 3.19 -19.68 -22.90
N GLY A 40 2.00 -19.28 -22.47
CA GLY A 40 0.81 -19.17 -23.30
C GLY A 40 0.99 -18.24 -24.49
N LEU A 41 1.64 -17.09 -24.28
CA LEU A 41 2.00 -16.17 -25.37
C LEU A 41 2.91 -16.83 -26.41
N ILE A 42 3.95 -17.53 -25.97
CA ILE A 42 4.88 -18.25 -26.86
C ILE A 42 4.12 -19.32 -27.66
N GLY A 43 3.25 -20.09 -26.98
CA GLY A 43 2.39 -21.08 -27.62
C GLY A 43 1.45 -20.46 -28.66
N LEU A 44 0.87 -19.30 -28.34
CA LEU A 44 -0.03 -18.57 -29.24
C LEU A 44 0.72 -18.05 -30.46
N ILE A 45 1.92 -17.49 -30.30
CA ILE A 45 2.75 -17.02 -31.43
C ILE A 45 3.11 -18.18 -32.36
N ARG A 46 3.41 -19.36 -31.82
CA ARG A 46 3.73 -20.56 -32.63
C ARG A 46 2.51 -21.09 -33.39
N LYS A 47 1.32 -21.07 -32.78
CA LYS A 47 0.08 -21.58 -33.39
C LYS A 47 -0.57 -20.57 -34.35
N ASN A 48 -0.64 -19.31 -33.95
CA ASN A 48 -1.22 -18.21 -34.72
C ASN A 48 -0.37 -16.94 -34.54
N LYS A 49 0.63 -16.79 -35.42
CA LYS A 49 1.59 -15.67 -35.37
C LYS A 49 0.94 -14.30 -35.36
N LYS A 50 -0.12 -14.08 -36.16
CA LYS A 50 -0.79 -12.76 -36.22
C LYS A 50 -1.43 -12.39 -34.89
N LEU A 51 -2.20 -13.31 -34.31
CA LEU A 51 -2.87 -13.08 -33.02
C LEU A 51 -1.86 -13.00 -31.86
N GLY A 52 -0.83 -13.86 -31.86
CA GLY A 52 0.23 -13.80 -30.85
C GLY A 52 1.01 -12.48 -30.88
N LEU A 53 1.34 -11.98 -32.08
CA LEU A 53 1.99 -10.67 -32.22
C LEU A 53 1.09 -9.51 -31.80
N TYR A 54 -0.22 -9.61 -32.04
CA TYR A 54 -1.18 -8.62 -31.54
C TYR A 54 -1.13 -8.51 -30.01
N PHE A 55 -1.21 -9.62 -29.28
CA PHE A 55 -1.06 -9.61 -27.82
C PHE A 55 0.32 -9.14 -27.36
N LEU A 56 1.38 -9.54 -28.08
CA LEU A 56 2.73 -9.08 -27.78
C LEU A 56 2.85 -7.55 -27.89
N LEU A 57 2.24 -6.93 -28.91
CA LEU A 57 2.22 -5.47 -29.05
C LEU A 57 1.49 -4.80 -27.88
N TRP A 58 0.36 -5.36 -27.45
CA TRP A 58 -0.39 -4.88 -26.28
C TRP A 58 0.36 -5.01 -24.96
N ILE A 59 1.38 -5.86 -24.88
CA ILE A 59 2.27 -5.95 -23.72
C ILE A 59 3.46 -4.99 -23.92
N ILE A 60 4.15 -5.04 -25.05
CA ILE A 60 5.39 -4.30 -25.26
C ILE A 60 5.17 -2.78 -25.30
N LEU A 61 4.12 -2.29 -25.97
CA LEU A 61 3.89 -0.84 -26.09
C LEU A 61 3.69 -0.15 -24.72
N PRO A 62 2.72 -0.56 -23.89
CA PRO A 62 2.56 0.04 -22.57
C PRO A 62 3.72 -0.28 -21.63
N PHE A 63 4.38 -1.44 -21.78
CA PHE A 63 5.56 -1.77 -20.99
C PHE A 63 6.69 -0.78 -21.26
N THR A 64 6.98 -0.48 -22.53
CA THR A 64 7.96 0.54 -22.92
C THR A 64 7.57 1.90 -22.35
N ALA A 65 6.31 2.31 -22.46
CA ALA A 65 5.85 3.58 -21.91
C ALA A 65 6.08 3.65 -20.39
N ILE A 66 5.75 2.58 -19.65
CA ILE A 66 5.95 2.54 -18.20
C ILE A 66 7.43 2.63 -17.84
N VAL A 67 8.27 1.86 -18.52
CA VAL A 67 9.70 1.82 -18.23
C VAL A 67 10.34 3.20 -18.39
N PHE A 68 9.99 3.94 -19.44
CA PHE A 68 10.56 5.26 -19.69
C PHE A 68 9.92 6.37 -18.86
N PHE A 69 8.59 6.40 -18.72
CA PHE A 69 7.90 7.59 -18.20
C PHE A 69 7.53 7.52 -16.71
N THR A 70 7.55 6.35 -16.08
CA THR A 70 7.05 6.22 -14.70
C THR A 70 8.05 6.72 -13.68
N LYS A 71 7.68 7.77 -12.93
CA LYS A 71 8.50 8.32 -11.84
C LYS A 71 8.46 7.45 -10.59
N VAL A 72 7.27 7.01 -10.22
CA VAL A 72 7.01 6.20 -9.05
C VAL A 72 6.28 4.95 -9.51
N LEU A 73 6.97 3.82 -9.46
CA LEU A 73 6.48 2.54 -9.94
C LEU A 73 5.85 1.78 -8.78
N PHE A 74 4.53 1.60 -8.82
CA PHE A 74 3.82 0.72 -7.90
C PHE A 74 3.26 -0.49 -8.65
N PRO A 75 3.30 -1.69 -8.06
CA PRO A 75 2.71 -2.91 -8.62
C PRO A 75 1.27 -2.74 -9.11
N ARG A 76 0.42 -2.06 -8.32
CA ARG A 76 -0.99 -1.77 -8.68
C ARG A 76 -1.19 -1.05 -10.02
N TYR A 77 -0.21 -0.27 -10.49
CA TYR A 77 -0.29 0.40 -11.79
C TYR A 77 -0.11 -0.57 -12.97
N LEU A 78 0.34 -1.80 -12.70
CA LEU A 78 0.69 -2.82 -13.69
C LEU A 78 -0.41 -3.90 -13.80
N ILE A 79 -1.52 -3.77 -13.07
CA ILE A 79 -2.60 -4.77 -13.02
C ILE A 79 -3.23 -5.06 -14.40
N PHE A 80 -3.15 -4.13 -15.34
CA PHE A 80 -3.64 -4.36 -16.70
C PHE A 80 -2.78 -5.40 -17.46
N PHE A 81 -1.48 -5.51 -17.18
CA PHE A 81 -0.65 -6.60 -17.72
C PHE A 81 -1.10 -7.94 -17.16
N ALA A 82 -1.49 -7.97 -15.87
CA ALA A 82 -2.01 -9.17 -15.24
C ALA A 82 -3.27 -9.67 -15.95
N THR A 83 -4.17 -8.75 -16.31
CA THR A 83 -5.39 -9.10 -17.07
C THR A 83 -5.06 -9.70 -18.45
N MET A 84 -4.11 -9.11 -19.18
CA MET A 84 -3.68 -9.63 -20.49
C MET A 84 -3.01 -11.01 -20.39
N LEU A 85 -2.09 -11.17 -19.44
CA LEU A 85 -1.39 -12.44 -19.22
C LEU A 85 -2.33 -13.53 -18.69
N LEU A 86 -3.37 -13.18 -17.92
CA LEU A 86 -4.39 -14.12 -17.48
C LEU A 86 -5.15 -14.75 -18.67
N ILE A 87 -5.50 -13.96 -19.68
CA ILE A 87 -6.11 -14.47 -20.92
C ILE A 87 -5.18 -15.50 -21.59
N LEU A 88 -3.88 -15.21 -21.63
CA LEU A 88 -2.87 -16.10 -22.23
C LEU A 88 -2.64 -17.37 -21.38
N THR A 89 -2.79 -17.26 -20.05
CA THR A 89 -2.82 -18.41 -19.15
C THR A 89 -4.01 -19.32 -19.44
N SER A 90 -5.21 -18.74 -19.60
CA SER A 90 -6.42 -19.49 -19.97
C SER A 90 -6.27 -20.17 -21.33
N TYR A 91 -5.66 -19.49 -22.30
CA TYR A 91 -5.33 -20.09 -23.60
C TYR A 91 -4.43 -21.34 -23.45
N LEU A 92 -3.34 -21.25 -22.68
CA LEU A 92 -2.45 -22.40 -22.48
C LEU A 92 -3.15 -23.57 -21.78
N LEU A 93 -4.01 -23.28 -20.79
CA LEU A 93 -4.82 -24.30 -20.11
C LEU A 93 -5.78 -25.02 -21.08
N ALA A 94 -6.37 -24.27 -22.02
CA ALA A 94 -7.27 -24.84 -23.03
C ALA A 94 -6.53 -25.70 -24.07
N GLU A 95 -5.34 -25.26 -24.48
CA GLU A 95 -4.49 -25.96 -25.46
C GLU A 95 -3.73 -27.16 -24.89
N ALA A 96 -3.67 -27.31 -23.56
CA ALA A 96 -3.03 -28.45 -22.92
C ALA A 96 -3.67 -29.77 -23.39
N SER A 97 -2.94 -30.50 -24.22
CA SER A 97 -3.42 -31.69 -24.94
C SER A 97 -3.60 -32.92 -24.03
N THR A 98 -2.80 -33.03 -22.97
CA THR A 98 -2.87 -34.15 -22.02
C THR A 98 -3.64 -33.76 -20.77
N LYS A 99 -4.46 -34.68 -20.26
CA LYS A 99 -5.15 -34.52 -18.97
C LYS A 99 -4.15 -34.25 -17.84
N THR A 100 -3.02 -34.96 -17.86
CA THR A 100 -1.94 -34.80 -16.88
C THR A 100 -1.32 -33.41 -16.94
N GLY A 101 -0.97 -32.89 -18.12
CA GLY A 101 -0.39 -31.56 -18.26
C GLY A 101 -1.34 -30.47 -17.77
N ARG A 102 -2.63 -30.60 -18.09
CA ARG A 102 -3.67 -29.69 -17.60
C ARG A 102 -3.82 -29.74 -16.08
N LEU A 103 -3.83 -30.95 -15.50
CA LEU A 103 -3.88 -31.14 -14.05
C LEU A 103 -2.68 -30.48 -13.36
N VAL A 104 -1.46 -30.65 -13.90
CA VAL A 104 -0.26 -30.01 -13.37
C VAL A 104 -0.39 -28.49 -13.36
N LEU A 105 -0.85 -27.89 -14.47
CA LEU A 105 -1.07 -26.43 -14.52
C LEU A 105 -2.10 -25.96 -13.49
N TYR A 106 -3.21 -26.68 -13.31
CA TYR A 106 -4.19 -26.35 -12.29
C TYR A 106 -3.62 -26.44 -10.88
N VAL A 107 -2.88 -27.50 -10.57
CA VAL A 107 -2.22 -27.68 -9.26
C VAL A 107 -1.24 -26.53 -9.01
N LEU A 108 -0.42 -26.15 -9.99
CA LEU A 108 0.53 -25.05 -9.85
C LEU A 108 -0.16 -23.70 -9.57
N ILE A 109 -1.24 -23.39 -10.31
CA ILE A 109 -2.04 -22.17 -10.10
C ILE A 109 -2.67 -22.20 -8.71
N PHE A 110 -3.26 -23.33 -8.32
CA PHE A 110 -3.94 -23.48 -7.04
C PHE A 110 -2.98 -23.34 -5.85
N LEU A 111 -1.80 -23.95 -5.93
CA LEU A 111 -0.75 -23.81 -4.90
C LEU A 111 -0.27 -22.36 -4.77
N SER A 112 -0.13 -21.65 -5.89
CA SER A 112 0.23 -20.22 -5.90
C SER A 112 -0.84 -19.38 -5.21
N ILE A 113 -2.12 -19.55 -5.54
CA ILE A 113 -3.23 -18.80 -4.93
C ILE A 113 -3.30 -19.10 -3.42
N ILE A 114 -3.30 -20.38 -3.04
CA ILE A 114 -3.35 -20.80 -1.63
C ILE A 114 -2.19 -20.20 -0.84
N PHE A 115 -0.98 -20.19 -1.40
CA PHE A 115 0.17 -19.62 -0.72
C PHE A 115 -0.06 -18.14 -0.37
N PHE A 116 -0.53 -17.34 -1.33
CA PHE A 116 -0.85 -15.93 -1.07
C PHE A 116 -1.99 -15.79 -0.06
N ASP A 117 -3.11 -16.48 -0.26
CA ASP A 117 -4.29 -16.39 0.61
C ASP A 117 -3.98 -16.77 2.06
N LEU A 118 -3.23 -17.86 2.28
CA LEU A 118 -2.84 -18.27 3.63
C LEU A 118 -1.93 -17.25 4.31
N THR A 119 -0.99 -16.65 3.58
CA THR A 119 -0.15 -15.58 4.15
C THR A 119 -0.95 -14.33 4.47
N ILE A 120 -1.94 -13.96 3.64
CA ILE A 120 -2.79 -12.78 3.88
C ILE A 120 -3.69 -13.01 5.11
N LEU A 121 -4.33 -14.17 5.19
CA LEU A 121 -5.30 -14.47 6.25
C LEU A 121 -4.65 -14.74 7.61
N PHE A 122 -3.53 -15.46 7.63
CA PHE A 122 -2.97 -16.00 8.88
C PHE A 122 -1.57 -15.50 9.22
N GLY A 123 -0.91 -14.77 8.33
CA GLY A 123 0.50 -14.47 8.49
C GLY A 123 0.95 -13.22 7.77
N TYR A 124 0.36 -12.06 8.10
CA TYR A 124 0.64 -10.79 7.41
C TYR A 124 2.14 -10.49 7.25
N ARG A 125 2.98 -10.90 8.21
CA ARG A 125 4.44 -10.76 8.15
C ARG A 125 5.05 -11.48 6.93
N TYR A 126 4.49 -12.62 6.56
CA TYR A 126 4.98 -13.52 5.52
C TYR A 126 4.33 -13.26 4.15
N ILE A 127 3.44 -12.28 4.03
CA ILE A 127 2.87 -11.94 2.72
C ILE A 127 4.03 -11.62 1.77
N PRO A 128 4.13 -12.31 0.62
CA PRO A 128 5.25 -12.22 -0.28
C PRO A 128 5.16 -10.94 -1.13
N PHE A 129 4.84 -9.78 -0.55
CA PHE A 129 4.79 -8.51 -1.27
C PHE A 129 6.19 -7.99 -1.61
N PRO A 130 6.34 -7.25 -2.73
CA PRO A 130 7.55 -6.50 -2.97
C PRO A 130 7.71 -5.40 -1.90
N ALA A 131 8.95 -4.98 -1.64
CA ALA A 131 9.26 -4.03 -0.57
C ALA A 131 8.41 -2.75 -0.61
N VAL A 132 8.09 -2.24 -1.81
CA VAL A 132 7.25 -1.05 -1.98
C VAL A 132 5.83 -1.26 -1.43
N ASP A 133 5.20 -2.40 -1.72
CA ASP A 133 3.85 -2.71 -1.24
C ASP A 133 3.85 -3.12 0.23
N ARG A 134 4.90 -3.79 0.71
CA ARG A 134 5.10 -4.01 2.15
C ARG A 134 5.12 -2.68 2.90
N GLY A 135 5.84 -1.70 2.39
CA GLY A 135 5.87 -0.35 2.95
C GLY A 135 4.49 0.33 2.93
N GLN A 136 3.63 0.06 1.95
CA GLN A 136 2.29 0.66 1.88
C GLN A 136 1.28 -0.03 2.80
N TYR A 137 1.25 -1.37 2.80
CA TYR A 137 0.16 -2.14 3.42
C TYR A 137 0.51 -2.72 4.78
N ILE A 138 1.80 -2.83 5.13
CA ILE A 138 2.24 -3.58 6.32
C ILE A 138 3.16 -2.76 7.21
N GLU A 139 4.22 -2.16 6.67
CA GLU A 139 5.38 -1.71 7.47
C GLU A 139 5.46 -0.20 7.62
N GLY A 140 4.93 0.56 6.65
CA GLY A 140 5.08 2.01 6.62
C GLY A 140 3.91 2.77 7.23
N TRP A 141 3.98 4.10 7.11
CA TRP A 141 2.97 5.03 7.62
C TRP A 141 1.54 4.82 7.10
N PRO A 142 1.27 4.35 5.86
CA PRO A 142 -0.11 4.19 5.37
C PRO A 142 -0.82 2.94 5.92
N ALA A 143 -0.11 2.03 6.59
CA ALA A 143 -0.65 0.72 6.97
C ALA A 143 -1.74 0.76 8.06
N GLY A 144 -2.03 1.94 8.63
CA GLY A 144 -3.18 2.14 9.52
C GLY A 144 -3.05 1.50 10.91
N TRP A 145 -1.85 1.03 11.29
CA TRP A 145 -1.59 0.51 12.64
C TRP A 145 -1.91 1.56 13.70
N GLY A 146 -2.58 1.14 14.78
CA GLY A 146 -2.88 2.03 15.91
C GLY A 146 -4.14 2.82 15.84
N ILE A 147 -4.76 2.93 14.66
CA ILE A 147 -5.96 3.73 14.45
C ILE A 147 -7.09 3.15 15.28
N LYS A 148 -7.32 1.84 15.20
CA LYS A 148 -8.38 1.16 15.94
C LYS A 148 -8.20 1.34 17.46
N GLU A 149 -7.00 1.09 17.97
CA GLU A 149 -6.67 1.22 19.38
C GLU A 149 -6.82 2.67 19.87
N THR A 150 -6.39 3.64 19.06
CA THR A 150 -6.52 5.07 19.34
C THR A 150 -7.98 5.46 19.42
N MET A 151 -8.81 5.02 18.47
CA MET A 151 -10.23 5.34 18.43
C MET A 151 -11.02 4.64 19.53
N GLU A 152 -10.67 3.41 19.89
CA GLU A 152 -11.26 2.72 21.05
C GLU A 152 -10.91 3.41 22.36
N PHE A 153 -9.64 3.80 22.54
CA PHE A 153 -9.19 4.57 23.71
C PHE A 153 -9.91 5.92 23.81
N ALA A 154 -9.96 6.67 22.70
CA ALA A 154 -10.66 7.96 22.64
C ALA A 154 -12.15 7.81 22.93
N ARG A 155 -12.79 6.75 22.42
CA ARG A 155 -14.20 6.48 22.68
C ARG A 155 -14.47 6.21 24.16
N GLU A 156 -13.61 5.46 24.84
CA GLU A 156 -13.74 5.25 26.28
C GLU A 156 -13.62 6.57 27.05
N LYS A 157 -12.63 7.39 26.70
CA LYS A 157 -12.42 8.71 27.34
C LYS A 157 -13.54 9.70 27.06
N SER A 158 -14.17 9.60 25.88
CA SER A 158 -15.29 10.46 25.48
C SER A 158 -16.55 10.29 26.34
N LYS A 159 -16.64 9.21 27.13
CA LYS A 159 -17.72 8.99 28.10
C LYS A 159 -17.62 9.96 29.29
N GLU A 160 -16.40 10.29 29.70
CA GLU A 160 -16.12 11.20 30.83
C GLU A 160 -16.16 12.66 30.37
N LYS A 161 -15.47 12.96 29.25
CA LYS A 161 -15.27 14.31 28.73
C LYS A 161 -15.05 14.24 27.22
N PRO A 162 -15.59 15.17 26.40
CA PRO A 162 -15.38 15.15 24.95
C PRO A 162 -13.90 15.09 24.57
N VAL A 163 -13.59 14.43 23.46
CA VAL A 163 -12.21 14.19 23.01
C VAL A 163 -11.95 14.93 21.71
N VAL A 164 -10.78 15.55 21.58
CA VAL A 164 -10.25 16.09 20.34
C VAL A 164 -8.97 15.33 20.00
N ILE A 165 -8.88 14.77 18.78
CA ILE A 165 -7.66 14.13 18.28
C ILE A 165 -7.06 15.01 17.19
N LEU A 166 -5.82 15.44 17.41
CA LEU A 166 -4.99 16.14 16.44
C LEU A 166 -4.18 15.08 15.68
N ALA A 167 -4.41 14.94 14.38
CA ALA A 167 -3.75 13.94 13.54
C ALA A 167 -2.76 14.59 12.58
N GLU A 168 -1.57 14.01 12.45
CA GLU A 168 -0.58 14.41 11.45
C GLU A 168 -1.00 13.93 10.05
N GLY A 169 -1.38 14.89 9.20
CA GLY A 169 -1.75 14.66 7.81
C GLY A 169 -3.25 14.58 7.56
N ASN A 170 -3.64 15.09 6.40
CA ASN A 170 -4.93 14.99 5.73
C ASN A 170 -4.70 14.56 4.25
N PHE A 171 -5.73 14.33 3.45
CA PHE A 171 -5.63 13.87 2.05
C PHE A 171 -5.20 12.40 1.87
N GLY A 172 -5.88 11.49 2.57
CA GLY A 172 -5.59 10.05 2.58
C GLY A 172 -4.55 9.64 3.61
N MET A 173 -4.34 10.46 4.63
CA MET A 173 -3.36 10.24 5.71
C MET A 173 -4.05 9.91 7.04
N ALA A 174 -3.34 10.04 8.16
CA ALA A 174 -3.80 9.57 9.47
C ALA A 174 -5.18 10.11 9.87
N LEU A 175 -5.48 11.40 9.58
CA LEU A 175 -6.81 11.96 9.85
C LEU A 175 -7.91 11.15 9.16
N ASP A 176 -7.77 10.94 7.85
CA ASP A 176 -8.82 10.31 7.04
C ASP A 176 -9.02 8.84 7.44
N VAL A 177 -7.94 8.16 7.85
CA VAL A 177 -8.04 6.80 8.39
C VAL A 177 -8.73 6.80 9.77
N LEU A 178 -8.46 7.76 10.66
CA LEU A 178 -9.19 7.90 11.93
C LEU A 178 -10.68 8.18 11.69
N ASP A 179 -11.00 9.00 10.69
CA ASP A 179 -12.38 9.38 10.35
C ASP A 179 -13.24 8.19 9.93
N VAL A 180 -12.66 7.20 9.22
CA VAL A 180 -13.34 5.94 8.88
C VAL A 180 -13.83 5.18 10.12
N PHE A 181 -13.17 5.34 11.27
CA PHE A 181 -13.52 4.67 12.52
C PHE A 181 -14.43 5.51 13.44
N LEU A 182 -14.72 6.76 13.06
CA LEU A 182 -15.58 7.67 13.80
C LEU A 182 -17.04 7.25 13.65
N LYS A 183 -17.75 7.10 14.77
CA LYS A 183 -19.19 6.79 14.77
C LYS A 183 -20.01 8.05 14.97
N PRO A 184 -21.24 8.13 14.42
CA PRO A 184 -22.12 9.29 14.63
C PRO A 184 -22.43 9.60 16.09
N THR A 185 -22.33 8.62 16.99
CA THR A 185 -22.57 8.76 18.43
C THR A 185 -21.33 9.17 19.22
N ASP A 186 -20.15 9.21 18.60
CA ASP A 186 -18.90 9.50 19.31
C ASP A 186 -18.83 10.98 19.67
N LYS A 187 -18.44 11.28 20.92
CA LYS A 187 -18.09 12.64 21.36
C LYS A 187 -16.62 12.93 21.06
N ILE A 188 -16.20 12.65 19.83
CA ILE A 188 -14.83 12.75 19.36
C ILE A 188 -14.80 13.73 18.18
N THR A 189 -13.90 14.70 18.22
CA THR A 189 -13.61 15.61 17.11
C THR A 189 -12.22 15.33 16.57
N LEU A 190 -12.10 15.20 15.25
CA LEU A 190 -10.82 14.97 14.58
C LEU A 190 -10.35 16.26 13.91
N LYS A 191 -9.05 16.58 14.00
CA LYS A 191 -8.43 17.72 13.32
C LYS A 191 -7.12 17.30 12.68
N GLY A 192 -7.00 17.43 11.36
CA GLY A 192 -5.76 17.12 10.63
C GLY A 192 -4.93 18.37 10.39
N TYR A 193 -3.61 18.22 10.50
CA TYR A 193 -2.66 19.27 10.18
C TYR A 193 -1.51 18.72 9.34
N TRP A 194 -1.10 19.48 8.33
CA TRP A 194 0.07 19.16 7.51
C TRP A 194 0.85 20.43 7.17
N PRO A 195 2.06 20.63 7.73
CA PRO A 195 2.68 19.83 8.78
C PRO A 195 1.99 20.00 10.16
N MET A 196 2.17 19.02 11.05
CA MET A 196 1.83 19.13 12.48
C MET A 196 3.07 19.48 13.27
N ASP A 197 3.21 20.74 13.66
CA ASP A 197 4.36 21.25 14.42
C ASP A 197 3.94 21.97 15.70
N GLU A 198 4.92 22.54 16.42
CA GLU A 198 4.76 23.18 17.72
C GLU A 198 3.61 24.20 17.76
N LYS A 199 3.49 25.01 16.70
CA LYS A 199 2.44 26.04 16.58
C LYS A 199 1.04 25.43 16.74
N GLN A 200 0.76 24.34 16.03
CA GLN A 200 -0.55 23.69 16.07
C GLN A 200 -0.84 23.07 17.45
N LEU A 201 0.18 22.56 18.14
CA LEU A 201 0.04 22.05 19.50
C LEU A 201 -0.40 23.15 20.47
N TYR A 202 0.26 24.32 20.43
CA TYR A 202 -0.11 25.44 21.29
C TYR A 202 -1.46 26.07 20.93
N GLU A 203 -1.78 26.21 19.64
CA GLU A 203 -3.08 26.73 19.18
C GLU A 203 -4.26 25.87 19.69
N ASN A 204 -4.04 24.59 19.95
CA ASN A 204 -5.07 23.70 20.48
C ASN A 204 -5.03 23.52 22.01
N GLN A 205 -4.06 24.08 22.75
CA GLN A 205 -4.04 24.02 24.22
C GLN A 205 -5.28 24.58 24.90
N PRO A 206 -5.93 25.67 24.42
CA PRO A 206 -7.17 26.16 25.01
C PRO A 206 -8.28 25.10 25.07
N LEU A 207 -8.27 24.10 24.17
CA LEU A 207 -9.25 23.01 24.15
C LEU A 207 -9.14 22.09 25.37
N LEU A 208 -7.99 22.04 26.05
CA LEU A 208 -7.77 21.21 27.25
C LEU A 208 -8.73 21.55 28.39
N LYS A 209 -9.26 22.78 28.42
CA LYS A 209 -10.25 23.21 29.41
C LYS A 209 -11.49 22.32 29.36
N ASP A 210 -12.07 22.17 28.17
CA ASP A 210 -13.38 21.53 27.98
C ASP A 210 -13.28 20.14 27.33
N ASN A 211 -12.10 19.74 26.84
CA ASN A 211 -11.87 18.46 26.18
C ASN A 211 -10.66 17.70 26.76
N TYR A 212 -10.58 16.40 26.51
CA TYR A 212 -9.29 15.71 26.40
C TYR A 212 -8.72 15.95 25.01
N VAL A 213 -7.43 16.28 24.92
CA VAL A 213 -6.79 16.53 23.62
C VAL A 213 -5.65 15.55 23.44
N TYR A 214 -5.75 14.73 22.39
CA TYR A 214 -4.75 13.74 22.03
C TYR A 214 -4.10 14.08 20.70
N VAL A 215 -2.87 13.60 20.50
CA VAL A 215 -2.10 13.84 19.27
C VAL A 215 -1.62 12.52 18.70
N PHE A 216 -1.87 12.30 17.42
CA PHE A 216 -1.55 11.07 16.70
C PHE A 216 -0.55 11.35 15.57
N PHE A 217 0.63 10.72 15.66
CA PHE A 217 1.69 10.81 14.66
C PHE A 217 1.96 9.43 14.04
N SER A 218 1.98 9.39 12.71
CA SER A 218 2.23 8.15 11.94
C SER A 218 3.46 8.23 11.03
N HIS A 219 4.02 9.44 10.81
CA HIS A 219 5.09 9.68 9.83
C HIS A 219 6.45 10.01 10.45
N ARG A 220 6.50 10.28 11.76
CA ARG A 220 7.73 10.64 12.48
C ARG A 220 7.90 9.83 13.77
N ASP A 221 9.17 9.64 14.13
CA ASP A 221 9.64 8.87 15.28
C ASP A 221 10.40 9.73 16.30
N GLN A 222 10.75 10.97 15.94
CA GLN A 222 11.46 11.93 16.78
C GLN A 222 10.58 13.15 17.10
N PHE A 223 10.58 13.54 18.37
CA PHE A 223 9.77 14.64 18.89
C PHE A 223 10.63 15.55 19.77
N PRO A 224 10.59 16.89 19.58
CA PRO A 224 11.29 17.82 20.45
C PRO A 224 10.83 17.71 21.92
N GLU A 225 11.78 17.63 22.86
CA GLU A 225 11.47 17.52 24.30
C GLU A 225 10.68 18.71 24.86
N MET A 226 10.79 19.87 24.21
CA MET A 226 10.08 21.09 24.57
C MET A 226 8.59 21.06 24.20
N TRP A 227 8.14 20.09 23.40
CA TRP A 227 6.75 19.99 23.02
C TRP A 227 5.88 19.60 24.22
N PRO A 228 4.67 20.17 24.33
CA PRO A 228 3.76 19.89 25.44
C PRO A 228 3.04 18.56 25.22
N LEU A 229 3.80 17.46 25.14
CA LEU A 229 3.30 16.13 24.83
C LEU A 229 3.71 15.14 25.93
N LYS A 230 2.77 14.28 26.29
CA LYS A 230 3.01 13.13 27.18
C LYS A 230 2.66 11.85 26.43
N LEU A 231 3.64 10.96 26.26
CA LEU A 231 3.43 9.71 25.54
C LEU A 231 2.41 8.84 26.28
N ILE A 232 1.35 8.44 25.57
CA ILE A 232 0.37 7.46 26.06
C ILE A 232 0.78 6.07 25.57
N LYS A 233 1.05 5.95 24.27
CA LYS A 233 1.35 4.68 23.65
C LYS A 233 2.27 4.86 22.44
N LYS A 234 3.24 3.96 22.34
CA LYS A 234 4.01 3.69 21.14
C LYS A 234 3.64 2.27 20.69
N ILE A 235 3.42 2.07 19.40
CA ILE A 235 3.31 0.71 18.85
C ILE A 235 4.23 0.60 17.66
N ASP A 236 5.04 -0.44 17.70
CA ASP A 236 5.93 -0.80 16.63
C ASP A 236 5.13 -1.44 15.49
N LYS A 237 5.32 -0.93 14.27
CA LYS A 237 4.73 -1.56 13.10
C LYS A 237 5.50 -2.85 12.78
N PRO A 238 4.88 -3.82 12.09
CA PRO A 238 5.56 -5.03 11.66
C PRO A 238 6.87 -4.71 10.94
N GLY A 239 7.92 -5.45 11.27
CA GLY A 239 9.27 -5.21 10.73
C GLY A 239 10.10 -4.21 11.54
N TYR A 240 9.52 -3.52 12.54
CA TYR A 240 10.21 -2.59 13.45
C TYR A 240 10.96 -1.45 12.73
N LEU A 241 10.49 -1.08 11.54
CA LEU A 241 11.09 -0.01 10.73
C LEU A 241 10.48 1.35 11.01
N THR A 242 9.20 1.38 11.35
CA THR A 242 8.51 2.60 11.78
C THR A 242 7.54 2.25 12.90
N ASP A 243 7.09 3.26 13.59
CA ASP A 243 6.19 3.20 14.73
C ASP A 243 5.07 4.23 14.55
N PHE A 244 4.02 4.10 15.35
CA PHE A 244 3.11 5.22 15.56
C PHE A 244 3.21 5.67 17.01
N HIS A 245 2.93 6.95 17.21
CA HIS A 245 2.98 7.58 18.51
C HIS A 245 1.66 8.27 18.81
N PHE A 246 1.13 7.95 19.99
CA PHE A 246 -0.09 8.52 20.52
C PHE A 246 0.22 9.24 21.82
N PHE A 247 -0.09 10.53 21.86
CA PHE A 247 0.24 11.44 22.95
C PHE A 247 -1.00 12.10 23.54
N GLU A 248 -0.89 12.50 24.81
CA GLU A 248 -1.73 13.49 25.44
C GLU A 248 -1.09 14.87 25.25
N LEU A 249 -1.87 15.84 24.78
CA LEU A 249 -1.46 17.24 24.79
C LEU A 249 -1.54 17.76 26.24
N THR A 250 -0.47 18.35 26.73
CA THR A 250 -0.41 18.90 28.08
C THR A 250 -0.41 20.43 28.06
N THR A 251 -0.66 21.05 29.21
CA THR A 251 -0.38 22.47 29.38
C THR A 251 1.12 22.70 29.40
N LYS A 252 1.54 23.87 28.89
CA LYS A 252 2.95 24.27 28.89
C LYS A 252 3.53 24.17 30.32
N LYS A 253 4.77 23.69 30.44
CA LYS A 253 5.58 23.93 31.63
C LYS A 253 5.97 25.41 31.70
#